data_AF-A0A7S2J3G4-F1
#
_entry.id   AF-A0A7S2J3G4-F1
#
_cell.length_a   1.000
_cell.length_b   1.000
_cell.length_c   1.000
_cell.angle_alpha   90.00
_cell.angle_beta   90.00
_cell.angle_gamma   90.00
#
_symmetry.space_group_name_H-M   'P 1'
#
loop_
_entity.id
_entity.type
_entity.pdbx_description
1 polymer ?
#
loop_
_entity_poly.entity_id
_entity_poly.type
_entity_poly.pdbx_seq_one_letter_code
_entity_poly.pdbx_strand_id
1 'polypeptide(L)'
;ALSNKETKLAGPDEGIGKDLSWRITGESRQLRLINEDQWFALEAAKQEALEQGNTVIAPHPPVCVTFRGNGKPPGHEQAESIEEMPIWNVNADDAGRPGDRYRIRLQVRGKFRRLTWEKATGIDALSLEQPYAHGYHIIGDHSFWTFQQMSQDPFDPTLFTAEVKLLKEQSNFQIYRDEDFDQAFYPAKCLSDASAKILGPDGRAHGLNWQIRGQVGDVCRVDFRRSITDDGETRSINWSYERSEEVDFKALQKDQTYYVFGSWSYFDRCDEMFYDKKRDRYTYEFRLGKTGQERFQIVLNMNLLSTVHPDFDNASVYLGDGHKTLGPDEDGLDKMWAMGLHPDEGVVTGDLITIIMEMSNGMPKKVTWTHEFDMFAHQIQVATGLKRVFYRHCRQLDLPHDLMPYSQEKMARIKIPELNPHMQAVLEQKAKEQAERDPEEAARQGAQAEKMFQAFVAGVPDEAAEGDDE
;
A
#
# COMPACT_ATOMS: atom_id res chain seq x y z
N ALA A 1 -17.21 -2.40 4.51
CA ALA A 1 -18.57 -2.69 5.02
C ALA A 1 -19.52 -2.89 3.84
N LEU A 2 -20.46 -3.85 3.88
CA LEU A 2 -21.49 -3.97 2.85
C LEU A 2 -22.43 -2.76 2.97
N SER A 3 -22.39 -1.84 2.01
CA SER A 3 -23.28 -0.68 2.00
C SER A 3 -24.68 -1.10 1.60
N ASN A 4 -25.67 -0.80 2.44
CA ASN A 4 -27.08 -0.85 2.03
C ASN A 4 -27.43 0.43 1.24
N LYS A 5 -28.60 0.43 0.57
CA LYS A 5 -29.12 1.56 -0.23
C LYS A 5 -29.26 2.89 0.55
N GLU A 6 -29.01 2.89 1.86
CA GLU A 6 -29.23 4.04 2.76
C GLU A 6 -28.01 4.37 3.63
N THR A 7 -26.80 3.98 3.21
CA THR A 7 -25.60 4.21 4.03
C THR A 7 -25.29 5.71 4.13
N LYS A 8 -25.28 6.26 5.36
CA LYS A 8 -24.82 7.63 5.64
C LYS A 8 -23.31 7.72 5.44
N LEU A 9 -22.85 8.80 4.79
CA LEU A 9 -21.43 9.02 4.53
C LEU A 9 -20.85 10.04 5.53
N ALA A 10 -19.68 9.69 6.09
CA ALA A 10 -18.77 10.65 6.71
C ALA A 10 -17.91 11.30 5.60
N GLY A 11 -17.65 12.60 5.72
CA GLY A 11 -16.87 13.37 4.74
C GLY A 11 -15.35 13.12 4.85
N PRO A 12 -14.56 13.67 3.91
CA PRO A 12 -13.13 13.37 3.72
C PRO A 12 -12.19 14.11 4.70
N ASP A 13 -12.65 14.45 5.90
CA ASP A 13 -11.79 15.18 6.87
C ASP A 13 -10.66 14.28 7.41
N GLU A 14 -10.74 12.97 7.20
CA GLU A 14 -9.71 11.98 7.44
C GLU A 14 -9.47 11.24 6.11
N GLY A 15 -8.21 11.15 5.67
CA GLY A 15 -7.80 10.72 4.32
C GLY A 15 -8.59 9.54 3.75
N ILE A 16 -8.82 9.58 2.44
CA ILE A 16 -9.60 8.54 1.73
C ILE A 16 -8.81 7.23 1.77
N GLY A 17 -9.07 6.39 2.79
CA GLY A 17 -8.48 5.06 2.88
C GLY A 17 -8.99 4.15 1.77
N LYS A 18 -8.16 3.17 1.37
CA LYS A 18 -8.54 2.11 0.40
C LYS A 18 -9.82 1.36 0.81
N ASP A 19 -10.22 1.42 2.08
CA ASP A 19 -11.43 0.81 2.62
C ASP A 19 -12.74 1.60 2.35
N LEU A 20 -12.66 2.74 1.65
CA LEU A 20 -13.82 3.58 1.31
C LEU A 20 -14.36 3.33 -0.11
N SER A 21 -14.12 2.15 -0.69
CA SER A 21 -14.78 1.76 -1.94
C SER A 21 -16.20 1.23 -1.65
N TRP A 22 -17.19 1.73 -2.41
CA TRP A 22 -18.54 1.13 -2.39
C TRP A 22 -18.61 0.03 -3.43
N ARG A 23 -18.84 -1.19 -2.97
CA ARG A 23 -19.07 -2.33 -3.85
C ARG A 23 -20.56 -2.57 -4.01
N ILE A 24 -21.10 -2.27 -5.19
CA ILE A 24 -22.43 -2.75 -5.58
C ILE A 24 -22.26 -4.23 -5.93
N THR A 25 -22.55 -5.11 -4.98
CA THR A 25 -22.55 -6.56 -5.25
C THR A 25 -23.85 -6.91 -5.96
N GLY A 26 -23.79 -7.12 -7.28
CA GLY A 26 -24.88 -7.71 -8.05
C GLY A 26 -25.15 -9.18 -7.71
N GLU A 27 -24.47 -9.76 -6.73
CA GLU A 27 -24.74 -11.11 -6.25
C GLU A 27 -26.04 -11.14 -5.44
N SER A 28 -27.03 -11.89 -5.91
CA SER A 28 -28.09 -12.37 -5.01
C SER A 28 -27.47 -13.39 -4.07
N ARG A 29 -27.57 -13.17 -2.76
CA ARG A 29 -27.15 -14.16 -1.78
C ARG A 29 -28.35 -14.84 -1.18
N GLN A 30 -28.34 -16.17 -1.21
CA GLN A 30 -29.29 -16.96 -0.45
C GLN A 30 -28.84 -16.96 1.00
N LEU A 31 -29.72 -16.57 1.92
CA LEU A 31 -29.53 -16.68 3.36
C LEU A 31 -30.65 -17.52 3.94
N ARG A 32 -30.31 -18.43 4.85
CA ARG A 32 -31.31 -19.19 5.60
C ARG A 32 -31.66 -18.41 6.87
N LEU A 33 -32.91 -17.96 6.98
CA LEU A 33 -33.35 -17.16 8.12
C LEU A 33 -33.63 -18.09 9.29
N ILE A 34 -32.90 -17.96 10.40
CA ILE A 34 -33.11 -18.80 11.59
C ILE A 34 -33.49 -17.95 12.80
N ASN A 35 -33.96 -18.61 13.84
CA ASN A 35 -34.22 -17.98 15.14
C ASN A 35 -33.02 -18.10 16.10
N GLU A 36 -33.03 -17.37 17.20
CA GLU A 36 -31.95 -17.34 18.19
C GLU A 36 -31.69 -18.74 18.78
N ASP A 37 -32.73 -19.50 19.09
CA ASP A 37 -32.60 -20.84 19.68
C ASP A 37 -31.90 -21.81 18.72
N GLN A 38 -32.27 -21.77 17.44
CA GLN A 38 -31.64 -22.54 16.37
C GLN A 38 -30.17 -22.14 16.16
N TRP A 39 -29.84 -20.86 16.28
CA TRP A 39 -28.45 -20.38 16.21
C TRP A 39 -27.62 -20.90 17.37
N PHE A 40 -28.14 -20.85 18.60
CA PHE A 40 -27.46 -21.41 19.76
C PHE A 40 -27.25 -22.93 19.63
N ALA A 41 -28.25 -23.65 19.12
CA ALA A 41 -28.10 -25.08 18.82
C ALA A 41 -27.00 -25.34 17.78
N LEU A 42 -26.94 -24.52 16.72
CA LEU A 42 -25.92 -24.64 15.67
C LEU A 42 -24.51 -24.37 16.21
N GLU A 43 -24.31 -23.31 17.01
CA GLU A 43 -23.00 -23.02 17.61
C GLU A 43 -22.60 -24.06 18.66
N ALA A 44 -23.55 -24.60 19.44
CA ALA A 44 -23.29 -25.71 20.35
C ALA A 44 -22.82 -26.97 19.60
N ALA A 45 -23.50 -27.35 18.52
CA ALA A 45 -23.11 -28.49 17.68
C ALA A 45 -21.75 -28.28 17.01
N LYS A 46 -21.45 -27.05 16.57
CA LYS A 46 -20.15 -26.67 16.02
C LYS A 46 -19.03 -26.77 17.05
N GLN A 47 -19.26 -26.33 18.28
CA GLN A 47 -18.31 -26.45 19.38
C GLN A 47 -18.05 -27.93 19.73
N GLU A 48 -19.10 -28.74 19.82
CA GLU A 48 -18.98 -30.18 20.06
C GLU A 48 -18.19 -30.89 18.95
N ALA A 49 -18.44 -30.55 17.68
CA ALA A 49 -17.69 -31.09 16.55
C ALA A 49 -16.20 -30.72 16.63
N LEU A 50 -15.87 -29.48 17.02
CA LEU A 50 -14.49 -29.04 17.20
C LEU A 50 -13.79 -29.81 18.32
N GLU A 51 -14.48 -30.03 19.46
CA GLU A 51 -13.97 -30.81 20.59
C GLU A 51 -13.72 -32.27 20.24
N GLN A 52 -14.51 -32.82 19.31
CA GLN A 52 -14.34 -34.18 18.77
C GLN A 52 -13.27 -34.25 17.66
N GLY A 53 -12.65 -33.13 17.27
CA GLY A 53 -11.71 -33.08 16.15
C GLY A 53 -12.35 -33.27 14.77
N ASN A 54 -13.67 -33.12 14.67
CA ASN A 54 -14.41 -33.20 13.41
C ASN A 54 -14.29 -31.89 12.63
N THR A 55 -14.29 -31.99 11.29
CA THR A 55 -14.34 -30.80 10.43
C THR A 55 -15.73 -30.17 10.51
N VAL A 56 -15.80 -28.89 10.91
CA VAL A 56 -17.05 -28.13 10.96
C VAL A 56 -17.47 -27.78 9.53
N ILE A 57 -18.58 -28.36 9.07
CA ILE A 57 -19.20 -27.99 7.80
C ILE A 57 -20.13 -26.79 8.05
N ALA A 58 -19.82 -25.64 7.46
CA ALA A 58 -20.71 -24.48 7.55
C ALA A 58 -22.03 -24.77 6.82
N PRO A 59 -23.18 -24.34 7.37
CA PRO A 59 -24.47 -24.52 6.71
C PRO A 59 -24.48 -23.82 5.35
N HIS A 60 -25.08 -24.46 4.35
CA HIS A 60 -25.25 -23.93 3.01
C HIS A 60 -26.73 -23.94 2.61
N PRO A 61 -27.35 -22.78 2.29
CA PRO A 61 -26.77 -21.43 2.32
C PRO A 61 -26.42 -20.94 3.75
N PRO A 62 -25.57 -19.91 3.89
CA PRO A 62 -25.23 -19.34 5.19
C PRO A 62 -26.48 -18.83 5.92
N VAL A 63 -26.44 -18.88 7.26
CA VAL A 63 -27.59 -18.54 8.11
C VAL A 63 -27.59 -17.07 8.54
N CYS A 64 -28.77 -16.53 8.82
CA CYS A 64 -28.97 -15.18 9.35
C CYS A 64 -30.00 -15.22 10.49
N VAL A 65 -29.61 -14.81 11.69
CA VAL A 65 -30.50 -14.76 12.85
C VAL A 65 -31.44 -13.57 12.71
N THR A 66 -32.73 -13.85 12.49
CA THR A 66 -33.73 -12.81 12.18
C THR A 66 -34.87 -12.77 13.21
N PHE A 67 -35.12 -13.89 13.89
CA PHE A 67 -36.23 -14.03 14.83
C PHE A 67 -35.71 -14.23 16.25
N ARG A 68 -36.33 -13.56 17.23
CA ARG A 68 -35.97 -13.68 18.65
C ARG A 68 -36.51 -14.97 19.28
N GLY A 69 -35.76 -15.56 20.20
CA GLY A 69 -36.09 -16.83 20.87
C GLY A 69 -36.44 -17.94 19.88
N ASN A 70 -37.59 -18.60 20.10
CA ASN A 70 -38.13 -19.63 19.22
C ASN A 70 -39.10 -19.11 18.15
N GLY A 71 -39.14 -17.79 17.91
CA GLY A 71 -40.03 -17.19 16.92
C GLY A 71 -39.78 -17.77 15.51
N LYS A 72 -40.85 -18.00 14.74
CA LYS A 72 -40.76 -18.52 13.38
C LYS A 72 -41.60 -17.66 12.43
N PRO A 73 -41.21 -17.51 11.16
CA PRO A 73 -41.99 -16.73 10.21
C PRO A 73 -43.30 -17.46 9.84
N PRO A 74 -44.32 -16.72 9.36
CA PRO A 74 -45.57 -17.32 8.90
C PRO A 74 -45.34 -18.40 7.84
N GLY A 75 -46.01 -19.55 7.97
CA GLY A 75 -45.87 -20.71 7.10
C GLY A 75 -44.71 -21.67 7.47
N HIS A 76 -43.90 -21.31 8.48
CA HIS A 76 -42.81 -22.15 9.01
C HIS A 76 -42.96 -22.40 10.52
N GLU A 77 -44.18 -22.34 11.06
CA GLU A 77 -44.44 -22.48 12.50
C GLU A 77 -44.04 -23.87 13.03
N GLN A 78 -44.11 -24.87 12.17
CA GLN A 78 -43.72 -26.25 12.49
C GLN A 78 -42.24 -26.55 12.22
N ALA A 79 -41.44 -25.59 11.72
CA ALA A 79 -40.04 -25.83 11.40
C ALA A 79 -39.23 -26.12 12.69
N GLU A 80 -38.76 -27.35 12.86
CA GLU A 80 -37.95 -27.78 14.01
C GLU A 80 -36.46 -27.69 13.70
N SER A 81 -36.10 -27.89 12.43
CA SER A 81 -34.72 -27.86 11.95
C SER A 81 -34.39 -26.56 11.20
N ILE A 82 -33.09 -26.27 11.01
CA ILE A 82 -32.68 -25.12 10.20
C ILE A 82 -33.04 -25.33 8.73
N GLU A 83 -33.05 -26.57 8.25
CA GLU A 83 -33.34 -26.98 6.87
C GLU A 83 -34.78 -26.62 6.45
N GLU A 84 -35.70 -26.62 7.40
CA GLU A 84 -37.11 -26.28 7.22
C GLU A 84 -37.39 -24.78 7.26
N MET A 85 -36.42 -23.96 7.70
CA MET A 85 -36.55 -22.51 7.74
C MET A 85 -36.44 -21.88 6.34
N PRO A 86 -37.09 -20.73 6.09
CA PRO A 86 -37.12 -20.14 4.76
C PRO A 86 -35.74 -19.66 4.30
N ILE A 87 -35.50 -19.79 3.00
CA ILE A 87 -34.38 -19.18 2.31
C ILE A 87 -34.83 -17.81 1.78
N TRP A 88 -34.11 -16.77 2.18
CA TRP A 88 -34.30 -15.42 1.69
C TRP A 88 -33.21 -15.08 0.66
N ASN A 89 -33.63 -14.66 -0.53
CA ASN A 89 -32.71 -14.15 -1.55
C ASN A 89 -32.48 -12.67 -1.30
N VAL A 90 -31.41 -12.35 -0.58
CA VAL A 90 -30.98 -10.96 -0.35
C VAL A 90 -30.66 -10.32 -1.70
N ASN A 91 -31.21 -9.13 -1.94
CA ASN A 91 -30.97 -8.34 -3.14
C ASN A 91 -31.37 -9.05 -4.45
N ALA A 92 -32.39 -9.93 -4.43
CA ALA A 92 -32.84 -10.63 -5.65
C ALA A 92 -33.16 -9.66 -6.81
N ASP A 93 -33.82 -8.55 -6.52
CA ASP A 93 -34.20 -7.54 -7.52
C ASP A 93 -33.01 -6.67 -7.97
N ASP A 94 -31.99 -6.54 -7.11
CA ASP A 94 -30.77 -5.80 -7.39
C ASP A 94 -29.67 -6.67 -7.99
N ALA A 95 -29.94 -7.97 -8.16
CA ALA A 95 -28.99 -8.92 -8.71
C ALA A 95 -28.56 -8.48 -10.11
N GLY A 96 -27.26 -8.27 -10.23
CA GLY A 96 -26.59 -7.79 -11.43
C GLY A 96 -26.02 -8.94 -12.22
N ARG A 97 -26.41 -9.00 -13.49
CA ARG A 97 -25.76 -9.77 -14.54
C ARG A 97 -24.83 -8.83 -15.30
N PRO A 98 -23.72 -9.34 -15.85
CA PRO A 98 -22.88 -8.51 -16.71
C PRO A 98 -23.71 -7.88 -17.84
N GLY A 99 -23.51 -6.60 -18.11
CA GLY A 99 -24.32 -5.83 -19.06
C GLY A 99 -25.52 -5.11 -18.42
N ASP A 100 -25.92 -5.47 -17.20
CA ASP A 100 -26.91 -4.70 -16.45
C ASP A 100 -26.41 -3.29 -16.19
N ARG A 101 -27.33 -2.34 -16.32
CA ARG A 101 -27.07 -0.92 -16.15
C ARG A 101 -27.65 -0.49 -14.82
N TYR A 102 -26.94 0.39 -14.11
CA TYR A 102 -27.39 0.94 -12.85
C TYR A 102 -27.43 2.46 -12.94
N ARG A 103 -28.50 3.04 -12.40
CA ARG A 103 -28.55 4.48 -12.14
C ARG A 103 -28.03 4.72 -10.74
N ILE A 104 -26.88 5.38 -10.66
CA ILE A 104 -26.27 5.80 -9.39
C ILE A 104 -26.62 7.27 -9.15
N ARG A 105 -27.11 7.60 -7.96
CA ARG A 105 -27.44 8.97 -7.54
C ARG A 105 -26.61 9.33 -6.32
N LEU A 106 -25.74 10.31 -6.45
CA LEU A 106 -25.02 10.91 -5.34
C LEU A 106 -25.75 12.19 -4.90
N GLN A 107 -26.31 12.17 -3.70
CA GLN A 107 -26.95 13.33 -3.09
C GLN A 107 -25.99 14.00 -2.11
N VAL A 108 -25.80 15.32 -2.28
CA VAL A 108 -24.85 16.12 -1.50
C VAL A 108 -25.62 17.19 -0.72
N ARG A 109 -25.53 17.17 0.62
CA ARG A 109 -26.13 18.20 1.50
C ARG A 109 -25.14 18.65 2.58
N GLY A 110 -24.44 19.76 2.34
CA GLY A 110 -23.39 20.26 3.24
C GLY A 110 -22.22 19.29 3.30
N LYS A 111 -21.87 18.77 4.49
CA LYS A 111 -20.88 17.70 4.68
C LYS A 111 -21.43 16.28 4.48
N PHE A 112 -22.75 16.13 4.41
CA PHE A 112 -23.37 14.83 4.23
C PHE A 112 -23.39 14.44 2.76
N ARG A 113 -23.07 13.18 2.50
CA ARG A 113 -23.23 12.55 1.20
C ARG A 113 -24.16 11.34 1.40
N ARG A 114 -25.02 11.06 0.42
CA ARG A 114 -25.84 9.84 0.37
C ARG A 114 -25.72 9.28 -1.04
N LEU A 115 -25.35 8.01 -1.13
CA LEU A 115 -25.33 7.28 -2.38
C LEU A 115 -26.58 6.39 -2.44
N THR A 116 -27.33 6.48 -3.53
CA THR A 116 -28.38 5.49 -3.83
C THR A 116 -28.15 4.93 -5.22
N TRP A 117 -28.59 3.69 -5.44
CA TRP A 117 -28.53 3.07 -6.76
C TRP A 117 -29.78 2.23 -6.99
N GLU A 118 -30.14 2.10 -8.26
CA GLU A 118 -31.23 1.25 -8.73
C GLU A 118 -30.84 0.65 -10.09
N LYS A 119 -31.28 -0.59 -10.34
CA LYS A 119 -31.11 -1.22 -11.65
C LYS A 119 -31.92 -0.42 -12.68
N ALA A 120 -31.26 0.06 -13.72
CA ALA A 120 -31.92 0.81 -14.78
C ALA A 120 -32.80 -0.15 -15.60
N THR A 121 -34.09 0.15 -15.71
CA THR A 121 -35.06 -0.65 -16.46
C THR A 121 -35.78 0.21 -17.51
N GLY A 122 -36.23 -0.40 -18.61
CA GLY A 122 -36.99 0.29 -19.65
C GLY A 122 -36.21 1.38 -20.39
N ILE A 123 -36.84 2.55 -20.58
CA ILE A 123 -36.30 3.68 -21.36
C ILE A 123 -34.99 4.20 -20.77
N ASP A 124 -34.82 4.13 -19.45
CA ASP A 124 -33.61 4.54 -18.76
C ASP A 124 -32.39 3.69 -19.13
N ALA A 125 -32.62 2.40 -19.40
CA ALA A 125 -31.56 1.51 -19.87
C ALA A 125 -31.17 1.81 -21.33
N LEU A 126 -32.09 2.33 -22.15
CA LEU A 126 -31.87 2.61 -23.58
C LEU A 126 -31.11 3.92 -23.84
N SER A 127 -31.13 4.87 -22.90
CA SER A 127 -30.54 6.21 -23.04
C SER A 127 -29.01 6.26 -22.92
N LEU A 128 -28.36 5.18 -22.46
CA LEU A 128 -26.90 5.10 -22.39
C LEU A 128 -26.37 4.57 -23.72
N GLU A 129 -25.94 5.48 -24.59
CA GLU A 129 -25.85 5.25 -26.04
C GLU A 129 -24.84 4.20 -26.52
N GLN A 130 -23.89 3.71 -25.71
CA GLN A 130 -23.04 2.58 -26.12
C GLN A 130 -22.68 1.68 -24.92
N PRO A 131 -22.63 0.34 -25.09
CA PRO A 131 -22.02 -0.52 -24.08
C PRO A 131 -20.57 -0.09 -23.88
N TYR A 132 -20.18 0.14 -22.62
CA TYR A 132 -18.81 0.47 -22.29
C TYR A 132 -17.91 -0.72 -22.64
N ALA A 133 -16.94 -0.50 -23.52
CA ALA A 133 -15.94 -1.50 -23.86
C ALA A 133 -14.84 -1.47 -22.79
N HIS A 134 -14.77 -2.53 -21.98
CA HIS A 134 -13.75 -2.65 -20.95
C HIS A 134 -12.37 -2.88 -21.55
N GLY A 135 -11.36 -2.22 -20.98
CA GLY A 135 -9.95 -2.50 -21.24
C GLY A 135 -9.42 -3.59 -20.31
N TYR A 136 -8.49 -4.39 -20.81
CA TYR A 136 -7.78 -5.39 -20.00
C TYR A 136 -6.30 -5.04 -19.99
N HIS A 137 -5.70 -5.21 -18.83
CA HIS A 137 -4.32 -4.85 -18.56
C HIS A 137 -3.65 -6.04 -17.90
N ILE A 138 -2.43 -6.35 -18.32
CA ILE A 138 -1.58 -7.32 -17.64
C ILE A 138 -0.64 -6.56 -16.70
N ILE A 139 -0.43 -7.09 -15.50
CA ILE A 139 0.61 -6.63 -14.59
C ILE A 139 1.43 -7.83 -14.13
N GLY A 140 2.71 -7.63 -13.87
CA GLY A 140 3.54 -8.68 -13.28
C GLY A 140 5.01 -8.28 -13.25
N ASP A 141 5.88 -9.27 -13.07
CA ASP A 141 7.32 -9.03 -12.97
C ASP A 141 7.90 -8.34 -14.22
N HIS A 142 7.41 -8.69 -15.41
CA HIS A 142 7.82 -8.09 -16.69
C HIS A 142 7.52 -6.59 -16.81
N SER A 143 6.52 -6.09 -16.09
CA SER A 143 6.09 -4.70 -16.11
C SER A 143 6.35 -3.97 -14.79
N PHE A 144 7.13 -4.57 -13.88
CA PHE A 144 7.34 -4.06 -12.53
C PHE A 144 6.01 -3.75 -11.81
N TRP A 145 5.03 -4.63 -12.03
CA TRP A 145 3.69 -4.53 -11.47
C TRP A 145 2.95 -3.23 -11.82
N THR A 146 3.26 -2.65 -12.99
CA THR A 146 2.52 -1.52 -13.60
C THR A 146 1.57 -2.03 -14.69
N PHE A 147 0.50 -1.28 -14.97
CA PHE A 147 -0.50 -1.63 -15.99
C PHE A 147 0.08 -1.58 -17.40
N GLN A 148 0.08 -2.72 -18.08
CA GLN A 148 0.33 -2.82 -19.51
C GLN A 148 -0.97 -3.18 -20.23
N GLN A 149 -1.46 -2.31 -21.10
CA GLN A 149 -2.69 -2.55 -21.85
C GLN A 149 -2.55 -3.76 -22.79
N MET A 150 -3.55 -4.64 -22.77
CA MET A 150 -3.68 -5.76 -23.71
C MET A 150 -4.39 -5.29 -24.99
N SER A 151 -3.96 -5.83 -26.13
CA SER A 151 -4.56 -5.56 -27.44
C SER A 151 -5.73 -6.52 -27.69
N GLN A 152 -6.92 -5.97 -27.93
CA GLN A 152 -8.09 -6.75 -28.35
C GLN A 152 -7.93 -7.22 -29.79
N ASP A 153 -8.27 -8.47 -30.08
CA ASP A 153 -8.24 -9.01 -31.43
C ASP A 153 -9.37 -8.38 -32.28
N PRO A 154 -9.09 -7.87 -33.50
CA PRO A 154 -10.09 -7.19 -34.32
C PRO A 154 -11.14 -8.14 -34.94
N PHE A 155 -10.88 -9.44 -34.96
CA PHE A 155 -11.80 -10.45 -35.50
C PHE A 155 -12.48 -11.26 -34.40
N ASP A 156 -11.92 -11.27 -33.18
CA ASP A 156 -12.47 -11.91 -32.00
C ASP A 156 -12.52 -10.94 -30.82
N PRO A 157 -13.66 -10.26 -30.58
CA PRO A 157 -13.78 -9.27 -29.50
C PRO A 157 -13.66 -9.89 -28.09
N THR A 158 -13.63 -11.23 -27.98
CA THR A 158 -13.46 -11.92 -26.70
C THR A 158 -11.99 -12.16 -26.36
N LEU A 159 -11.07 -12.01 -27.31
CA LEU A 159 -9.64 -12.28 -27.15
C LEU A 159 -8.85 -10.99 -26.93
N PHE A 160 -8.05 -10.98 -25.87
CA PHE A 160 -7.10 -9.93 -25.52
C PHE A 160 -5.70 -10.55 -25.43
N THR A 161 -4.71 -9.84 -25.97
CA THR A 161 -3.35 -10.35 -26.13
C THR A 161 -2.33 -9.37 -25.58
N ALA A 162 -1.26 -9.89 -24.97
CA ALA A 162 -0.11 -9.10 -24.56
C ALA A 162 1.18 -9.92 -24.69
N GLU A 163 2.29 -9.24 -24.94
CA GLU A 163 3.61 -9.85 -24.89
C GLU A 163 4.25 -9.61 -23.52
N VAL A 164 4.77 -10.68 -22.94
CA VAL A 164 5.48 -10.71 -21.66
C VAL A 164 6.91 -11.13 -21.92
N LYS A 165 7.85 -10.21 -21.70
CA LYS A 165 9.29 -10.50 -21.77
C LYS A 165 9.79 -10.91 -20.38
N LEU A 166 10.36 -12.10 -20.27
CA LEU A 166 10.84 -12.64 -19.01
C LEU A 166 12.14 -11.95 -18.57
N LEU A 167 12.11 -11.28 -17.42
CA LEU A 167 13.27 -10.63 -16.80
C LEU A 167 14.03 -11.57 -15.84
N LYS A 168 13.42 -12.71 -15.49
CA LYS A 168 13.92 -13.80 -14.65
C LYS A 168 13.31 -15.12 -15.15
N GLU A 169 13.83 -16.27 -14.70
CA GLU A 169 13.38 -17.60 -15.18
C GLU A 169 11.91 -17.91 -14.87
N GLN A 170 11.32 -17.20 -13.90
CA GLN A 170 9.94 -17.34 -13.48
C GLN A 170 9.31 -15.95 -13.39
N SER A 171 8.31 -15.65 -14.21
CA SER A 171 7.56 -14.38 -14.15
C SER A 171 6.15 -14.65 -13.64
N ASN A 172 5.80 -13.96 -12.56
CA ASN A 172 4.44 -13.90 -12.05
C ASN A 172 3.65 -12.79 -12.76
N PHE A 173 2.36 -12.99 -12.95
CA PHE A 173 1.47 -11.97 -13.50
C PHE A 173 -0.02 -12.19 -13.15
N GLN A 174 -0.81 -11.14 -13.35
CA GLN A 174 -2.26 -11.09 -13.20
C GLN A 174 -2.88 -10.23 -14.32
N ILE A 175 -4.19 -10.35 -14.52
CA ILE A 175 -4.95 -9.53 -15.47
C ILE A 175 -5.92 -8.64 -14.69
N TYR A 176 -6.00 -7.37 -15.04
CA TYR A 176 -6.87 -6.38 -14.41
C TYR A 176 -7.79 -5.73 -15.43
N ARG A 177 -9.03 -5.48 -15.03
CA ARG A 177 -9.99 -4.74 -15.85
C ARG A 177 -9.90 -3.25 -15.54
N ASP A 178 -9.85 -2.42 -16.57
CA ASP A 178 -9.89 -0.94 -16.47
C ASP A 178 -8.91 -0.32 -15.46
N GLU A 179 -7.70 -0.88 -15.33
CA GLU A 179 -6.67 -0.41 -14.38
C GLU A 179 -7.14 -0.36 -12.91
N ASP A 180 -8.15 -1.17 -12.55
CA ASP A 180 -8.74 -1.18 -11.22
C ASP A 180 -8.24 -2.39 -10.41
N PHE A 181 -7.43 -2.13 -9.37
CA PHE A 181 -6.89 -3.17 -8.49
C PHE A 181 -7.97 -4.03 -7.78
N ASP A 182 -9.20 -3.53 -7.68
CA ASP A 182 -10.34 -4.28 -7.14
C ASP A 182 -11.04 -5.17 -8.20
N GLN A 183 -10.52 -5.24 -9.43
CA GLN A 183 -11.09 -5.97 -10.56
C GLN A 183 -10.07 -6.91 -11.23
N ALA A 184 -9.32 -7.63 -10.42
CA ALA A 184 -8.31 -8.58 -10.84
C ALA A 184 -8.91 -9.93 -11.23
N PHE A 185 -8.40 -10.52 -12.31
CA PHE A 185 -8.51 -11.93 -12.64
C PHE A 185 -7.22 -12.63 -12.27
N TYR A 186 -7.35 -13.77 -11.61
CA TYR A 186 -6.23 -14.48 -10.99
C TYR A 186 -6.55 -15.98 -10.86
N PRO A 187 -5.53 -16.86 -10.71
CA PRO A 187 -5.77 -18.29 -10.50
C PRO A 187 -6.30 -18.58 -9.10
N ALA A 188 -7.06 -19.67 -8.97
CA ALA A 188 -7.53 -20.15 -7.67
C ALA A 188 -6.40 -20.59 -6.70
N LYS A 189 -5.18 -20.76 -7.20
CA LYS A 189 -4.00 -21.13 -6.42
C LYS A 189 -2.79 -20.31 -6.89
N CYS A 190 -1.95 -19.88 -5.95
CA CYS A 190 -0.71 -19.16 -6.24
C CYS A 190 0.27 -20.02 -7.08
N LEU A 191 1.07 -19.36 -7.92
CA LEU A 191 2.09 -19.95 -8.79
C LEU A 191 1.53 -21.04 -9.73
N SER A 192 0.31 -20.84 -10.22
CA SER A 192 -0.34 -21.82 -11.09
C SER A 192 -0.06 -21.56 -12.56
N ASP A 193 -0.23 -22.62 -13.36
CA ASP A 193 -0.24 -22.54 -14.82
C ASP A 193 -1.62 -22.12 -15.38
N ALA A 194 -1.72 -22.13 -16.72
CA ALA A 194 -2.92 -21.74 -17.45
C ALA A 194 -4.15 -22.65 -17.20
N SER A 195 -3.96 -23.84 -16.65
CA SER A 195 -5.06 -24.78 -16.38
C SER A 195 -5.85 -24.44 -15.11
N ALA A 196 -5.30 -23.57 -14.26
CA ALA A 196 -5.95 -23.18 -13.02
C ALA A 196 -7.28 -22.46 -13.27
N LYS A 197 -8.28 -22.77 -12.44
CA LYS A 197 -9.55 -22.06 -12.45
C LYS A 197 -9.32 -20.56 -12.25
N ILE A 198 -9.85 -19.76 -13.17
CA ILE A 198 -9.80 -18.30 -13.10
C ILE A 198 -10.87 -17.81 -12.12
N LEU A 199 -10.47 -16.96 -11.17
CA LEU A 199 -11.33 -16.25 -10.22
C LEU A 199 -11.45 -14.77 -10.61
N GLY A 200 -12.19 -13.98 -9.82
CA GLY A 200 -12.45 -12.56 -10.09
C GLY A 200 -13.52 -12.31 -11.16
N PRO A 201 -13.65 -11.07 -11.69
CA PRO A 201 -12.86 -9.89 -11.32
C PRO A 201 -13.20 -9.42 -9.90
N ASP A 202 -12.24 -9.44 -8.98
CA ASP A 202 -12.39 -8.89 -7.63
C ASP A 202 -11.03 -8.51 -7.01
N GLY A 203 -11.03 -7.81 -5.87
CA GLY A 203 -9.82 -7.39 -5.16
C GLY A 203 -9.17 -8.45 -4.24
N ARG A 204 -9.47 -9.74 -4.41
CA ARG A 204 -8.91 -10.82 -3.55
C ARG A 204 -7.74 -11.55 -4.21
N ALA A 205 -7.14 -10.93 -5.22
CA ALA A 205 -6.06 -11.50 -6.01
C ALA A 205 -4.69 -11.47 -5.30
N HIS A 206 -4.58 -10.81 -4.15
CA HIS A 206 -3.31 -10.62 -3.47
C HIS A 206 -2.54 -11.95 -3.25
N GLY A 207 -1.33 -12.04 -3.82
CA GLY A 207 -0.48 -13.22 -3.74
C GLY A 207 -0.99 -14.44 -4.53
N LEU A 208 -1.96 -14.27 -5.45
CA LEU A 208 -2.48 -15.34 -6.30
C LEU A 208 -2.13 -15.04 -7.75
N ASN A 209 -0.99 -15.55 -8.21
CA ASN A 209 -0.45 -15.20 -9.52
C ASN A 209 -0.33 -16.41 -10.44
N TRP A 210 -0.51 -16.18 -11.74
CA TRP A 210 -0.05 -17.13 -12.74
C TRP A 210 1.46 -17.02 -12.87
N GLN A 211 2.13 -18.15 -13.16
CA GLN A 211 3.57 -18.19 -13.33
C GLN A 211 3.95 -18.70 -14.73
N ILE A 212 4.67 -17.87 -15.48
CA ILE A 212 5.33 -18.26 -16.72
C ILE A 212 6.76 -18.70 -16.38
N ARG A 213 7.19 -19.84 -16.91
CA ARG A 213 8.57 -20.34 -16.77
C ARG A 213 9.27 -20.31 -18.11
N GLY A 214 10.51 -19.86 -18.14
CA GLY A 214 11.33 -19.77 -19.35
C GLY A 214 12.75 -19.31 -19.04
N GLN A 215 13.46 -18.82 -20.04
CA GLN A 215 14.78 -18.20 -19.89
C GLN A 215 14.64 -16.67 -19.88
N VAL A 216 15.61 -16.00 -19.24
CA VAL A 216 15.71 -14.53 -19.31
C VAL A 216 15.81 -14.10 -20.77
N GLY A 217 14.93 -13.19 -21.18
CA GLY A 217 14.82 -12.71 -22.55
C GLY A 217 13.76 -13.40 -23.40
N ASP A 218 13.20 -14.53 -22.96
CA ASP A 218 12.08 -15.14 -23.65
C ASP A 218 10.87 -14.19 -23.66
N VAL A 219 10.22 -14.10 -24.81
CA VAL A 219 8.99 -13.36 -25.03
C VAL A 219 7.86 -14.36 -25.21
N CYS A 220 6.91 -14.30 -24.28
CA CYS A 220 5.71 -15.11 -24.31
C CYS A 220 4.51 -14.25 -24.70
N ARG A 221 3.65 -14.77 -25.58
CA ARG A 221 2.34 -14.18 -25.85
C ARG A 221 1.34 -14.73 -24.85
N VAL A 222 0.69 -13.85 -24.10
CA VAL A 222 -0.42 -14.17 -23.19
C VAL A 222 -1.74 -13.86 -23.88
N ASP A 223 -2.58 -14.88 -23.99
CA ASP A 223 -3.94 -14.79 -24.53
C ASP A 223 -4.94 -14.91 -23.38
N PHE A 224 -5.71 -13.85 -23.14
CA PHE A 224 -6.83 -13.83 -22.20
C PHE A 224 -8.14 -13.76 -22.99
N ARG A 225 -9.03 -14.74 -22.78
CA ARG A 225 -10.34 -14.77 -23.41
C ARG A 225 -11.43 -14.60 -22.38
N ARG A 226 -12.38 -13.71 -22.67
CA ARG A 226 -13.56 -13.50 -21.84
C ARG A 226 -14.79 -13.30 -22.72
N SER A 227 -15.78 -14.16 -22.53
CA SER A 227 -17.07 -14.04 -23.20
C SER A 227 -18.19 -14.01 -22.18
N ILE A 228 -19.03 -12.99 -22.27
CA ILE A 228 -20.25 -12.85 -21.49
C ILE A 228 -21.40 -13.23 -22.41
N THR A 229 -22.18 -14.22 -21.97
CA THR A 229 -23.39 -14.69 -22.64
C THR A 229 -24.55 -14.68 -21.64
N ASP A 230 -25.77 -14.89 -22.13
CA ASP A 230 -26.95 -15.01 -21.26
C ASP A 230 -26.85 -16.23 -20.31
N ASP A 231 -26.12 -17.27 -20.72
CA ASP A 231 -25.85 -18.49 -19.93
C ASP A 231 -24.74 -18.29 -18.88
N GLY A 232 -24.09 -17.11 -18.88
CA GLY A 232 -23.07 -16.73 -17.93
C GLY A 232 -21.77 -16.29 -18.58
N GLU A 233 -20.72 -16.25 -17.77
CA GLU A 233 -19.40 -15.79 -18.15
C GLU A 233 -18.45 -16.97 -18.34
N THR A 234 -17.78 -17.02 -19.50
CA THR A 234 -16.69 -17.95 -19.77
C THR A 234 -15.37 -17.20 -19.85
N ARG A 235 -14.33 -17.80 -19.28
CA ARG A 235 -12.99 -17.22 -19.18
C ARG A 235 -11.96 -18.30 -19.46
N SER A 236 -10.93 -17.95 -20.22
CA SER A 236 -9.74 -18.78 -20.34
C SER A 236 -8.50 -17.92 -20.45
N ILE A 237 -7.36 -18.50 -20.08
CA ILE A 237 -6.07 -17.87 -20.22
C ILE A 237 -5.11 -18.92 -20.79
N ASN A 238 -4.19 -18.49 -21.63
CA ASN A 238 -3.13 -19.32 -22.15
C ASN A 238 -1.90 -18.46 -22.42
N TRP A 239 -0.73 -19.07 -22.50
CA TRP A 239 0.44 -18.40 -23.02
C TRP A 239 1.32 -19.35 -23.83
N SER A 240 1.98 -18.79 -24.84
CA SER A 240 2.91 -19.51 -25.71
C SER A 240 4.22 -18.76 -25.83
N TYR A 241 5.32 -19.51 -25.91
CA TYR A 241 6.60 -18.95 -26.33
C TYR A 241 6.51 -18.46 -27.79
N GLU A 242 6.98 -17.24 -28.04
CA GLU A 242 7.05 -16.68 -29.39
C GLU A 242 8.49 -16.59 -29.90
N ARG A 243 9.39 -16.02 -29.07
CA ARG A 243 10.77 -15.71 -29.45
C ARG A 243 11.63 -15.44 -28.21
N SER A 244 12.92 -15.23 -28.42
CA SER A 244 13.86 -14.78 -27.38
C SER A 244 14.55 -13.50 -27.84
N GLU A 245 14.66 -12.52 -26.95
CA GLU A 245 15.27 -11.21 -27.19
C GLU A 245 16.27 -10.90 -26.07
N GLU A 246 17.38 -10.24 -26.41
CA GLU A 246 18.31 -9.74 -25.39
C GLU A 246 17.61 -8.69 -24.50
N VAL A 247 17.83 -8.78 -23.19
CA VAL A 247 17.26 -7.84 -22.22
C VAL A 247 18.29 -6.73 -21.93
N ASP A 248 18.00 -5.52 -22.41
CA ASP A 248 18.76 -4.34 -21.98
C ASP A 248 18.22 -3.82 -20.64
N PHE A 249 18.70 -4.42 -19.56
CA PHE A 249 18.33 -4.00 -18.21
C PHE A 249 18.72 -2.56 -17.89
N LYS A 250 19.74 -1.99 -18.55
CA LYS A 250 20.14 -0.59 -18.36
C LYS A 250 19.13 0.36 -18.99
N ALA A 251 18.60 0.00 -20.16
CA ALA A 251 17.49 0.74 -20.76
C ALA A 251 16.25 0.68 -19.88
N LEU A 252 15.92 -0.50 -19.33
CA LEU A 252 14.79 -0.65 -18.40
C LEU A 252 14.94 0.23 -17.16
N GLN A 253 16.15 0.34 -16.60
CA GLN A 253 16.44 1.17 -15.42
C GLN A 253 16.27 2.67 -15.67
N LYS A 254 16.46 3.15 -16.91
CA LYS A 254 16.52 4.58 -17.21
C LYS A 254 15.25 5.34 -16.82
N ASP A 255 14.11 4.66 -16.88
CA ASP A 255 12.79 5.24 -16.61
C ASP A 255 12.28 4.88 -15.20
N GLN A 256 13.16 4.40 -14.32
CA GLN A 256 12.79 3.87 -13.01
C GLN A 256 13.34 4.73 -11.88
N THR A 257 12.50 5.00 -10.89
CA THR A 257 12.86 5.73 -9.68
C THR A 257 12.63 4.86 -8.46
N TYR A 258 13.64 4.76 -7.59
CA TYR A 258 13.53 4.03 -6.33
C TYR A 258 13.18 4.98 -5.20
N TYR A 259 12.29 4.52 -4.34
CA TYR A 259 11.83 5.22 -3.14
C TYR A 259 12.11 4.35 -1.93
N VAL A 260 12.29 4.98 -0.78
CA VAL A 260 12.45 4.31 0.50
C VAL A 260 11.43 4.83 1.48
N PHE A 261 10.89 3.93 2.29
CA PHE A 261 10.03 4.26 3.40
C PHE A 261 10.37 3.36 4.57
N GLY A 262 10.15 3.86 5.78
CA GLY A 262 10.59 3.17 6.98
C GLY A 262 9.89 3.66 8.23
N SER A 263 10.24 3.05 9.35
CA SER A 263 9.63 3.35 10.65
C SER A 263 9.88 4.79 11.13
N TRP A 264 10.89 5.50 10.60
CA TRP A 264 11.15 6.91 10.91
C TRP A 264 10.06 7.86 10.42
N SER A 265 9.27 7.45 9.43
CA SER A 265 8.05 8.13 8.96
C SER A 265 6.80 7.35 9.31
N TYR A 266 6.84 6.40 10.26
CA TYR A 266 5.70 5.50 10.52
C TYR A 266 5.19 4.78 9.26
N PHE A 267 6.05 4.60 8.25
CA PHE A 267 5.69 4.10 6.93
C PHE A 267 4.61 4.92 6.19
N ASP A 268 4.37 6.17 6.58
CA ASP A 268 3.36 7.06 5.98
C ASP A 268 3.89 7.87 4.77
N ARG A 269 5.21 7.93 4.62
CA ARG A 269 5.91 8.69 3.59
C ARG A 269 6.94 7.84 2.87
N CYS A 270 6.89 7.87 1.55
CA CYS A 270 7.93 7.35 0.65
C CYS A 270 8.80 8.52 0.16
N ASP A 271 10.10 8.43 0.40
CA ASP A 271 11.07 9.42 -0.03
C ASP A 271 11.88 8.90 -1.23
N GLU A 272 12.09 9.75 -2.23
CA GLU A 272 12.89 9.41 -3.41
C GLU A 272 14.37 9.21 -3.05
N MET A 273 14.98 8.14 -3.55
CA MET A 273 16.42 7.91 -3.38
C MET A 273 17.22 8.66 -4.45
N PHE A 274 18.37 9.21 -4.08
CA PHE A 274 19.27 9.90 -5.00
C PHE A 274 20.11 8.90 -5.81
N TYR A 275 20.12 9.01 -7.14
CA TYR A 275 20.92 8.15 -8.02
C TYR A 275 22.30 8.75 -8.34
N ASP A 276 23.37 8.14 -7.82
CA ASP A 276 24.76 8.47 -8.14
C ASP A 276 25.22 7.75 -9.42
N LYS A 277 25.05 8.43 -10.57
CA LYS A 277 25.45 7.91 -11.90
C LYS A 277 26.92 7.49 -12.00
N LYS A 278 27.83 8.11 -11.22
CA LYS A 278 29.27 7.81 -11.29
C LYS A 278 29.59 6.49 -10.60
N ARG A 279 28.81 6.12 -9.59
CA ARG A 279 29.01 4.90 -8.79
C ARG A 279 27.96 3.82 -9.04
N ASP A 280 26.98 4.08 -9.90
CA ASP A 280 25.85 3.20 -10.23
C ASP A 280 25.13 2.68 -8.99
N ARG A 281 24.69 3.61 -8.12
CA ARG A 281 24.03 3.29 -6.86
C ARG A 281 22.99 4.33 -6.47
N TYR A 282 21.96 3.91 -5.76
CA TYR A 282 21.00 4.81 -5.11
C TYR A 282 21.39 5.02 -3.65
N THR A 283 21.18 6.24 -3.15
CA THR A 283 21.45 6.59 -1.76
C THR A 283 20.29 7.36 -1.14
N TYR A 284 20.05 7.15 0.14
CA TYR A 284 19.10 7.94 0.92
C TYR A 284 19.63 8.16 2.33
N GLU A 285 19.45 9.38 2.85
CA GLU A 285 19.96 9.78 4.15
C GLU A 285 18.83 10.14 5.10
N PHE A 286 18.91 9.63 6.33
CA PHE A 286 17.98 9.99 7.40
C PHE A 286 18.66 9.88 8.77
N ARG A 287 18.01 10.41 9.81
CA ARG A 287 18.51 10.32 11.19
C ARG A 287 17.82 9.21 11.96
N LEU A 288 18.62 8.38 12.63
CA LEU A 288 18.11 7.26 13.42
C LEU A 288 17.25 7.77 14.59
N GLY A 289 16.03 7.23 14.71
CA GLY A 289 15.07 7.63 15.72
C GLY A 289 15.47 7.25 17.15
N LYS A 290 14.65 7.69 18.12
CA LYS A 290 14.93 7.59 19.57
C LYS A 290 15.03 6.16 20.11
N THR A 291 14.51 5.20 19.37
CA THR A 291 14.61 3.76 19.66
C THR A 291 16.03 3.24 19.43
N GLY A 292 16.84 3.95 18.62
CA GLY A 292 18.08 3.41 18.07
C GLY A 292 17.85 2.26 17.11
N GLN A 293 16.61 2.03 16.66
CA GLN A 293 16.21 0.92 15.81
C GLN A 293 15.22 1.39 14.77
N GLU A 294 15.46 1.02 13.52
CA GLU A 294 14.61 1.40 12.39
C GLU A 294 14.49 0.25 11.40
N ARG A 295 13.37 0.19 10.68
CA ARG A 295 13.09 -0.78 9.62
C ARG A 295 12.72 -0.04 8.34
N PHE A 296 13.05 -0.62 7.20
CA PHE A 296 12.71 -0.02 5.91
C PHE A 296 12.56 -1.03 4.79
N GLN A 297 11.94 -0.55 3.71
CA GLN A 297 11.86 -1.18 2.41
C GLN A 297 12.17 -0.16 1.32
N ILE A 298 12.62 -0.66 0.17
CA ILE A 298 12.86 0.13 -1.02
C ILE A 298 11.85 -0.33 -2.07
N VAL A 299 11.15 0.60 -2.71
CA VAL A 299 10.12 0.31 -3.71
C VAL A 299 10.38 1.03 -5.01
N LEU A 300 10.05 0.37 -6.11
CA LEU A 300 10.17 0.91 -7.44
C LEU A 300 8.92 1.72 -7.81
N ASN A 301 9.08 2.97 -8.26
CA ASN A 301 8.01 3.87 -8.69
C ASN A 301 6.84 4.00 -7.69
N MET A 302 7.14 4.00 -6.39
CA MET A 302 6.14 4.02 -5.31
C MET A 302 5.15 2.85 -5.35
N ASN A 303 5.52 1.73 -5.98
CA ASN A 303 4.70 0.53 -6.08
C ASN A 303 5.13 -0.53 -5.04
N LEU A 304 4.28 -0.77 -4.03
CA LEU A 304 4.53 -1.78 -3.00
C LEU A 304 4.56 -3.22 -3.54
N LEU A 305 4.01 -3.46 -4.73
CA LEU A 305 4.10 -4.77 -5.41
C LEU A 305 5.43 -4.93 -6.15
N SER A 306 6.28 -3.91 -6.19
CA SER A 306 7.60 -3.93 -6.82
C SER A 306 8.66 -3.49 -5.80
N THR A 307 8.80 -4.32 -4.76
CA THR A 307 9.66 -4.05 -3.60
C THR A 307 11.02 -4.71 -3.80
N VAL A 308 12.09 -3.96 -3.57
CA VAL A 308 13.43 -4.53 -3.34
C VAL A 308 13.49 -4.90 -1.87
N HIS A 309 13.84 -6.15 -1.57
CA HIS A 309 13.74 -6.68 -0.22
C HIS A 309 14.90 -7.65 0.11
N PRO A 310 15.17 -7.92 1.40
CA PRO A 310 16.06 -8.99 1.80
C PRO A 310 15.43 -10.37 1.60
N ASP A 311 16.21 -11.44 1.65
CA ASP A 311 15.74 -12.81 1.58
C ASP A 311 15.00 -13.31 2.85
N PHE A 312 15.09 -12.57 3.95
CA PHE A 312 14.35 -12.82 5.19
C PHE A 312 14.04 -11.51 5.95
N ASP A 313 13.02 -11.53 6.80
CA ASP A 313 12.62 -10.35 7.57
C ASP A 313 13.64 -9.98 8.66
N ASN A 314 13.73 -8.68 8.96
CA ASN A 314 14.70 -8.06 9.86
C ASN A 314 16.17 -8.33 9.49
N ALA A 315 16.46 -8.35 8.19
CA ALA A 315 17.83 -8.52 7.72
C ALA A 315 18.72 -7.32 8.10
N SER A 316 19.87 -7.61 8.68
CA SER A 316 20.95 -6.67 9.01
C SER A 316 22.15 -6.90 8.09
N VAL A 317 23.03 -5.90 7.93
CA VAL A 317 24.30 -6.07 7.21
C VAL A 317 25.33 -6.92 7.97
N TYR A 318 25.14 -7.19 9.28
CA TYR A 318 26.08 -7.93 10.13
C TYR A 318 25.65 -9.36 10.47
N LEU A 319 24.48 -9.82 10.01
CA LEU A 319 24.04 -11.19 10.23
C LEU A 319 24.78 -12.17 9.28
N GLY A 320 25.86 -12.80 9.76
CA GLY A 320 26.51 -13.97 9.12
C GLY A 320 27.07 -13.73 7.72
N ASP A 321 26.80 -14.64 6.78
CA ASP A 321 27.21 -14.57 5.36
C ASP A 321 26.56 -13.39 4.58
N GLY A 322 25.81 -12.53 5.28
CA GLY A 322 25.02 -11.44 4.73
C GLY A 322 23.64 -11.89 4.27
N HIS A 323 22.74 -10.92 4.10
CA HIS A 323 21.46 -11.13 3.43
C HIS A 323 21.62 -11.01 1.91
N LYS A 324 20.70 -11.60 1.16
CA LYS A 324 20.62 -11.40 -0.30
C LYS A 324 19.61 -10.31 -0.60
N THR A 325 19.96 -9.41 -1.52
CA THR A 325 19.01 -8.45 -2.08
C THR A 325 18.24 -9.13 -3.21
N LEU A 326 16.92 -9.15 -3.10
CA LEU A 326 15.98 -9.70 -4.05
C LEU A 326 15.04 -8.59 -4.58
N GLY A 327 14.24 -8.93 -5.59
CA GLY A 327 13.34 -8.00 -6.25
C GLY A 327 14.01 -7.09 -7.28
N PRO A 328 13.29 -6.07 -7.78
CA PRO A 328 11.99 -5.61 -7.30
C PRO A 328 10.85 -6.54 -7.72
N ASP A 329 10.10 -7.10 -6.75
CA ASP A 329 8.93 -7.94 -6.99
C ASP A 329 7.96 -7.93 -5.79
N GLU A 330 6.90 -8.76 -5.84
CA GLU A 330 5.81 -8.78 -4.87
C GLU A 330 6.15 -9.56 -3.58
N ASP A 331 7.24 -10.35 -3.58
CA ASP A 331 7.60 -11.24 -2.48
C ASP A 331 8.19 -10.50 -1.27
N GLY A 332 8.27 -9.16 -1.34
CA GLY A 332 8.86 -8.29 -0.34
C GLY A 332 7.92 -7.78 0.74
N LEU A 333 6.61 -7.99 0.65
CA LEU A 333 5.61 -7.36 1.53
C LEU A 333 5.85 -7.53 3.04
N ASP A 334 6.46 -8.63 3.46
CA ASP A 334 6.76 -8.95 4.86
C ASP A 334 8.26 -9.05 5.17
N LYS A 335 9.12 -8.62 4.25
CA LYS A 335 10.58 -8.70 4.39
C LYS A 335 11.18 -7.31 4.45
N MET A 336 11.66 -6.92 5.62
CA MET A 336 12.27 -5.61 5.84
C MET A 336 13.73 -5.74 6.23
N TRP A 337 14.52 -4.74 5.86
CA TRP A 337 15.81 -4.53 6.52
C TRP A 337 15.58 -3.92 7.89
N ALA A 338 16.45 -4.25 8.84
CA ALA A 338 16.44 -3.71 10.18
C ALA A 338 17.82 -3.19 10.57
N MET A 339 17.84 -2.00 11.15
CA MET A 339 19.01 -1.31 11.68
C MET A 339 18.88 -1.19 13.19
N GLY A 340 20.01 -1.26 13.90
CA GLY A 340 20.09 -1.15 15.36
C GLY A 340 19.72 -2.42 16.12
N LEU A 341 19.56 -3.54 15.43
CA LEU A 341 19.28 -4.83 16.07
C LEU A 341 20.55 -5.59 16.41
N HIS A 342 21.63 -5.42 15.62
CA HIS A 342 22.86 -6.17 15.81
C HIS A 342 23.89 -5.33 16.59
N PRO A 343 24.52 -5.87 17.66
CA PRO A 343 25.44 -5.10 18.51
C PRO A 343 26.67 -4.56 17.75
N ASP A 344 27.13 -5.28 16.72
CA ASP A 344 28.28 -4.88 15.92
C ASP A 344 27.97 -3.77 14.90
N GLU A 345 26.70 -3.35 14.75
CA GLU A 345 26.34 -2.22 13.89
C GLU A 345 26.90 -0.90 14.39
N GLY A 346 27.11 -0.77 15.71
CA GLY A 346 27.63 0.46 16.30
C GLY A 346 26.75 1.70 16.13
N VAL A 347 25.55 1.56 15.56
CA VAL A 347 24.61 2.66 15.35
C VAL A 347 24.05 3.12 16.69
N VAL A 348 24.00 4.44 16.89
CA VAL A 348 23.39 5.05 18.07
C VAL A 348 22.30 6.02 17.66
N THR A 349 21.41 6.32 18.61
CA THR A 349 20.33 7.28 18.39
C THR A 349 20.88 8.63 17.92
N GLY A 350 20.27 9.18 16.86
CA GLY A 350 20.66 10.46 16.27
C GLY A 350 21.73 10.37 15.19
N ASP A 351 22.36 9.20 14.99
CA ASP A 351 23.29 8.97 13.89
C ASP A 351 22.66 9.31 12.54
N LEU A 352 23.48 9.87 11.65
CA LEU A 352 23.10 10.06 10.25
C LEU A 352 23.36 8.75 9.52
N ILE A 353 22.30 8.12 9.05
CA ILE A 353 22.34 6.87 8.31
C ILE A 353 22.25 7.17 6.82
N THR A 354 23.14 6.58 6.03
CA THR A 354 23.07 6.57 4.56
C THR A 354 22.78 5.16 4.09
N ILE A 355 21.56 4.91 3.61
CA ILE A 355 21.18 3.68 2.90
C ILE A 355 21.83 3.72 1.52
N ILE A 356 22.44 2.62 1.09
CA ILE A 356 23.15 2.49 -0.19
C ILE A 356 22.61 1.23 -0.88
N MET A 357 22.01 1.41 -2.05
CA MET A 357 21.61 0.32 -2.93
C MET A 357 22.52 0.30 -4.16
N GLU A 358 23.42 -0.68 -4.22
CA GLU A 358 24.30 -0.92 -5.35
C GLU A 358 23.52 -1.56 -6.50
N MET A 359 23.70 -1.04 -7.71
CA MET A 359 23.11 -1.61 -8.92
C MET A 359 24.13 -2.49 -9.65
N SER A 360 23.63 -3.46 -10.41
CA SER A 360 24.44 -4.24 -11.34
C SER A 360 23.58 -4.66 -12.51
N ASN A 361 24.01 -4.32 -13.72
CA ASN A 361 23.24 -4.57 -14.94
C ASN A 361 21.79 -4.09 -14.79
N GLY A 362 21.57 -2.86 -14.35
CA GLY A 362 20.23 -2.28 -14.22
C GLY A 362 19.37 -2.77 -13.06
N MET A 363 19.81 -3.79 -12.31
CA MET A 363 19.04 -4.41 -11.23
C MET A 363 19.68 -4.17 -9.86
N PRO A 364 18.90 -4.13 -8.77
CA PRO A 364 19.43 -4.07 -7.41
C PRO A 364 20.30 -5.29 -7.14
N LYS A 365 21.55 -5.05 -6.73
CA LYS A 365 22.51 -6.11 -6.42
C LYS A 365 22.70 -6.30 -4.92
N LYS A 366 22.82 -5.20 -4.20
CA LYS A 366 23.14 -5.21 -2.77
C LYS A 366 22.61 -3.97 -2.09
N VAL A 367 22.00 -4.15 -0.92
CA VAL A 367 21.63 -3.06 -0.02
C VAL A 367 22.55 -3.11 1.20
N THR A 368 23.15 -1.96 1.52
CA THR A 368 23.94 -1.75 2.72
C THR A 368 23.60 -0.39 3.32
N TRP A 369 24.17 -0.09 4.48
CA TRP A 369 24.11 1.24 5.06
C TRP A 369 25.42 1.56 5.75
N THR A 370 25.72 2.86 5.81
CA THR A 370 26.79 3.41 6.63
C THR A 370 26.19 4.40 7.62
N HIS A 371 26.85 4.60 8.75
CA HIS A 371 26.47 5.62 9.70
C HIS A 371 27.63 6.58 9.96
N GLU A 372 27.32 7.86 10.08
CA GLU A 372 28.25 8.88 10.57
C GLU A 372 27.76 9.33 11.95
N PHE A 373 28.64 9.19 12.96
CA PHE A 373 28.36 9.72 14.28
C PHE A 373 28.35 11.24 14.21
N ASP A 374 27.15 11.81 14.21
CA ASP A 374 26.96 13.25 14.25
C ASP A 374 27.10 13.74 15.69
N MET A 375 28.33 14.09 16.05
CA MET A 375 28.67 14.62 17.36
C MET A 375 27.81 15.85 17.74
N PHE A 376 27.37 16.66 16.77
CA PHE A 376 26.54 17.83 17.05
C PHE A 376 25.10 17.42 17.38
N ALA A 377 24.52 16.50 16.61
CA ALA A 377 23.22 15.92 16.93
C ALA A 377 23.22 15.23 18.30
N HIS A 378 24.29 14.50 18.61
CA HIS A 378 24.49 13.89 19.92
C HIS A 378 24.51 14.94 21.05
N GLN A 379 25.26 16.03 20.88
CA GLN A 379 25.29 17.14 21.85
C GLN A 379 23.91 17.77 22.06
N ILE A 380 23.16 18.02 20.99
CA ILE A 380 21.78 18.55 21.07
C ILE A 380 20.87 17.59 21.84
N GLN A 381 20.99 16.29 21.57
CA GLN A 381 20.18 15.29 22.24
C GLN A 381 20.51 15.17 23.72
N VAL A 382 21.79 15.16 24.08
CA VAL A 382 22.25 15.18 25.49
C VAL A 382 21.74 16.44 26.18
N ALA A 383 21.89 17.61 25.57
CA ALA A 383 21.38 18.87 26.11
C ALA A 383 19.86 18.83 26.32
N THR A 384 19.11 18.27 25.37
CA THR A 384 17.65 18.10 25.45
C THR A 384 17.26 17.12 26.55
N GLY A 385 17.99 16.02 26.70
CA GLY A 385 17.80 15.02 27.76
C GLY A 385 18.02 15.62 29.14
N LEU A 386 19.14 16.31 29.34
CA LEU A 386 19.46 17.02 30.58
C LEU A 386 18.39 18.06 30.92
N LYS A 387 17.93 18.82 29.92
CA LYS A 387 16.84 19.79 30.07
C LYS A 387 15.55 19.12 30.55
N ARG A 388 15.14 17.98 29.95
CA ARG A 388 13.95 17.22 30.37
C ARG A 388 14.05 16.65 31.79
N VAL A 389 15.22 16.10 32.15
CA VAL A 389 15.46 15.58 33.51
C VAL A 389 15.35 16.71 34.53
N PHE A 390 15.98 17.86 34.24
CA PHE A 390 15.88 19.05 35.07
C PHE A 390 14.42 19.50 35.24
N TYR A 391 13.65 19.65 34.15
CA TYR A 391 12.22 20.01 34.22
C TYR A 391 11.39 19.01 35.03
N ARG A 392 11.64 17.72 34.85
CA ARG A 392 10.96 16.67 35.62
C ARG A 392 11.27 16.82 37.12
N HIS A 393 12.51 17.09 37.48
CA HIS A 393 12.91 17.27 38.87
C HIS A 393 12.32 18.56 39.47
N CYS A 394 12.33 19.67 38.74
CA CYS A 394 11.67 20.91 39.17
C CYS A 394 10.18 20.70 39.43
N ARG A 395 9.49 19.95 38.55
CA ARG A 395 8.08 19.60 38.74
C ARG A 395 7.87 18.71 39.97
N GLN A 396 8.76 17.77 40.24
CA GLN A 396 8.68 16.92 41.43
C GLN A 396 8.92 17.69 42.74
N LEU A 397 9.65 18.80 42.67
CA LEU A 397 9.91 19.69 43.80
C LEU A 397 8.88 20.82 43.94
N ASP A 398 7.82 20.80 43.13
CA ASP A 398 6.77 21.84 43.07
C ASP A 398 7.35 23.26 42.88
N LEU A 399 8.46 23.36 42.14
CA LEU A 399 9.09 24.65 41.87
C LEU A 399 8.23 25.47 40.90
N PRO A 400 7.95 26.74 41.20
CA PRO A 400 7.23 27.65 40.32
C PRO A 400 7.84 27.69 38.91
N HIS A 401 7.00 27.65 37.87
CA HIS A 401 7.43 27.55 36.48
C HIS A 401 8.25 28.78 36.00
N ASP A 402 8.05 29.92 36.67
CA ASP A 402 8.73 31.20 36.53
C ASP A 402 10.17 31.21 37.09
N LEU A 403 10.51 30.29 38.00
CA LEU A 403 11.89 30.10 38.48
C LEU A 403 12.72 29.16 37.59
N MET A 404 12.10 28.55 36.56
CA MET A 404 12.85 27.73 35.63
C MET A 404 13.65 28.65 34.69
N PRO A 405 14.99 28.53 34.61
CA PRO A 405 15.87 29.47 33.90
C PRO A 405 15.64 29.59 32.38
N TYR A 406 14.68 28.84 31.84
CA TYR A 406 14.36 28.72 30.42
C TYR A 406 12.85 28.90 30.15
N SER A 407 12.23 29.98 30.64
CA SER A 407 10.93 30.41 30.13
C SER A 407 11.05 30.80 28.65
N GLN A 408 9.98 30.60 27.85
CA GLN A 408 10.01 30.84 26.40
C GLN A 408 10.48 32.26 26.03
N GLU A 409 10.18 33.27 26.86
CA GLU A 409 10.65 34.66 26.69
C GLU A 409 12.16 34.85 26.81
N LYS A 410 12.85 34.04 27.63
CA LYS A 410 14.32 34.11 27.75
C LYS A 410 15.02 33.42 26.58
N MET A 411 14.43 32.38 25.99
CA MET A 411 15.00 31.68 24.83
C MET A 411 14.96 32.54 23.56
N ALA A 412 13.95 33.40 23.38
CA ALA A 412 13.92 34.37 22.28
C ALA A 412 15.07 35.41 22.33
N ARG A 413 15.75 35.54 23.48
CA ARG A 413 16.86 36.49 23.69
C ARG A 413 18.24 35.82 23.80
N ILE A 414 18.31 34.49 23.89
CA ILE A 414 19.59 33.77 23.82
C ILE A 414 19.93 33.63 22.34
N LYS A 415 20.82 34.50 21.83
CA LYS A 415 21.50 34.23 20.56
C LYS A 415 22.15 32.85 20.69
N ILE A 416 21.88 31.95 19.74
CA ILE A 416 22.61 30.68 19.59
C ILE A 416 24.09 31.03 19.79
N PRO A 417 24.83 30.34 20.69
CA PRO A 417 26.25 30.63 20.88
C PRO A 417 26.88 30.61 19.49
N GLU A 418 27.58 31.69 19.12
CA GLU A 418 28.33 31.75 17.87
C GLU A 418 29.05 30.41 17.72
N LEU A 419 28.80 29.72 16.60
CA LEU A 419 29.46 28.45 16.34
C LEU A 419 30.94 28.63 16.66
N ASN A 420 31.51 27.69 17.43
CA ASN A 420 32.95 27.69 17.68
C ASN A 420 33.67 27.99 16.35
N PRO A 421 34.56 29.01 16.28
CA PRO A 421 35.20 29.42 15.02
C PRO A 421 35.83 28.27 14.24
N HIS A 422 36.29 27.22 14.94
CA HIS A 422 36.79 26.01 14.32
C HIS A 422 35.70 25.21 13.57
N MET A 423 34.51 25.11 14.15
CA MET A 423 33.37 24.40 13.56
C MET A 423 32.78 25.18 12.37
N GLN A 424 32.79 26.51 12.45
CA GLN A 424 32.41 27.37 11.33
C GLN A 424 33.39 27.19 10.15
N ALA A 425 34.70 27.14 10.42
CA ALA A 425 35.71 26.85 9.39
C ALA A 425 35.56 25.46 8.76
N VAL A 426 35.19 24.43 9.53
CA VAL A 426 34.94 23.07 9.01
C VAL A 426 33.71 23.03 8.12
N LEU A 427 32.62 23.71 8.49
CA LEU A 427 31.41 23.79 7.67
C LEU A 427 31.66 24.58 6.37
N GLU A 428 32.42 25.68 6.44
CA GLU A 428 32.84 26.45 5.26
C GLU A 428 33.72 25.62 4.32
N GLN A 429 34.65 24.82 4.87
CA GLN A 429 35.48 23.91 4.07
C GLN A 429 34.64 22.81 3.41
N LYS A 430 33.74 22.15 4.14
CA LYS A 430 32.84 21.13 3.58
C LYS A 430 31.92 21.71 2.49
N ALA A 431 31.38 22.90 2.70
CA ALA A 431 30.57 23.59 1.70
C ALA A 431 31.39 23.93 0.44
N LYS A 432 32.65 24.32 0.59
CA LYS A 432 33.56 24.57 -0.53
C LYS A 432 33.90 23.29 -1.30
N GLU A 433 34.22 22.21 -0.60
CA GLU A 433 34.49 20.89 -1.20
C GLU A 433 33.25 20.36 -1.95
N GLN A 434 32.05 20.57 -1.41
CA GLN A 434 30.79 20.20 -2.08
C GLN A 434 30.54 21.06 -3.32
N ALA A 435 30.77 22.38 -3.25
CA ALA A 435 30.64 23.29 -4.39
C ALA A 435 31.65 23.01 -5.51
N GLU A 436 32.85 22.53 -5.20
CA GLU A 436 33.84 22.08 -6.19
C GLU A 436 33.45 20.74 -6.83
N ARG A 437 32.69 19.90 -6.11
CA ARG A 437 32.30 18.56 -6.56
C ARG A 437 31.04 18.56 -7.43
N ASP A 438 30.08 19.42 -7.11
CA ASP A 438 28.83 19.63 -7.87
C ASP A 438 28.33 21.09 -7.74
N PRO A 439 28.76 21.99 -8.64
CA PRO A 439 28.43 23.41 -8.54
C PRO A 439 26.95 23.73 -8.82
N GLU A 440 26.24 22.87 -9.57
CA GLU A 440 24.82 23.07 -9.89
C GLU A 440 23.94 22.74 -8.68
N GLU A 441 24.25 21.65 -7.97
CA GLU A 441 23.56 21.28 -6.74
C GLU A 441 23.83 22.27 -5.61
N ALA A 442 25.09 22.72 -5.45
CA ALA A 442 25.45 23.73 -4.47
C ALA A 442 24.71 25.07 -4.70
N ALA A 443 24.54 25.49 -5.97
CA ALA A 443 23.75 26.67 -6.31
C ALA A 443 22.26 26.50 -5.97
N ARG A 444 21.70 25.31 -6.19
CA ARG A 444 20.30 25.00 -5.88
C ARG A 444 20.04 24.99 -4.36
N GLN A 445 20.94 24.38 -3.59
CA GLN A 445 20.89 24.38 -2.13
C GLN A 445 21.07 25.79 -1.55
N GLY A 446 21.99 26.59 -2.10
CA GLY A 446 22.18 27.99 -1.72
C GLY A 446 20.92 28.85 -1.97
N ALA A 447 20.31 28.72 -3.15
CA ALA A 447 19.06 29.41 -3.47
C ALA A 447 17.89 28.97 -2.56
N GLN A 448 17.84 27.70 -2.17
CA GLN A 448 16.83 27.19 -1.24
C GLN A 448 17.04 27.69 0.19
N ALA A 449 18.29 27.75 0.68
CA ALA A 449 18.63 28.31 1.99
C ALA A 449 18.34 29.82 2.08
N GLU A 450 18.68 30.58 1.03
CA GLU A 450 18.34 32.00 0.90
C GLU A 450 16.82 32.20 0.94
N LYS A 451 16.06 31.37 0.20
CA LYS A 451 14.59 31.44 0.19
C LYS A 451 13.96 31.12 1.55
N MET A 452 14.51 30.14 2.29
CA MET A 452 14.08 29.84 3.67
C MET A 452 14.43 30.98 4.63
N PHE A 453 15.62 31.58 4.49
CA PHE A 453 16.04 32.71 5.31
C PHE A 453 15.17 33.95 5.06
N GLN A 454 14.86 34.26 3.81
CA GLN A 454 13.96 35.36 3.44
C GLN A 454 12.53 35.12 3.95
N ALA A 455 12.03 33.88 3.89
CA ALA A 455 10.72 33.53 4.46
C ALA A 455 10.69 33.66 6.00
N PHE A 456 11.79 33.34 6.67
CA PHE A 456 11.94 33.51 8.11
C PHE A 456 12.04 34.99 8.52
N VAL A 457 12.75 35.80 7.74
CA VAL A 457 12.89 37.25 7.97
C VAL A 457 11.60 38.02 7.66
N ALA A 458 10.78 37.54 6.72
CA ALA A 458 9.55 38.21 6.30
C ALA A 458 8.42 38.23 7.36
N GLY A 459 8.50 37.40 8.40
CA GLY A 459 7.53 37.39 9.51
C GLY A 459 6.13 36.88 9.13
N VAL A 460 5.57 35.99 9.93
CA VAL A 460 4.14 35.64 9.86
C VAL A 460 3.33 36.88 10.27
N PRO A 461 2.32 37.33 9.50
CA PRO A 461 1.48 38.43 9.94
C PRO A 461 0.72 38.05 11.21
N ASP A 462 0.78 38.96 12.17
CA ASP A 462 0.15 38.90 13.49
C ASP A 462 -1.38 39.09 13.29
N GLU A 463 -2.13 37.99 13.17
CA GLU A 463 -3.59 38.03 13.27
C GLU A 463 -3.97 38.22 14.74
N ALA A 464 -4.08 39.50 15.11
CA ALA A 464 -4.62 39.94 16.38
C ALA A 464 -6.07 39.45 16.56
N ALA A 465 -6.33 38.97 17.78
CA ALA A 465 -7.64 38.65 18.28
C ALA A 465 -8.57 39.87 18.26
N GLU A 466 -9.66 39.79 17.49
CA GLU A 466 -10.88 40.55 17.77
C GLU A 466 -11.81 39.63 18.57
N GLY A 467 -12.02 40.00 19.83
CA GLY A 467 -13.11 39.49 20.65
C GLY A 467 -14.34 40.34 20.42
N ASP A 468 -15.46 39.69 20.12
CA ASP A 468 -16.78 40.29 20.15
C ASP A 468 -17.44 39.97 21.50
N ASP A 469 -17.64 41.02 22.29
CA ASP A 469 -18.72 41.15 23.27
C ASP A 469 -19.90 41.83 22.55
N GLU A 470 -21.02 41.11 22.35
CA GLU A 470 -22.41 41.58 22.51
C GLU A 470 -23.42 40.42 22.51
#